data_AF-A0A7W3MWW7-F1
#
_entry.id   AF-A0A7W3MWW7-F1
#
_cell.length_a   1.000
_cell.length_b   1.000
_cell.length_c   1.000
_cell.angle_alpha   90.00
_cell.angle_beta   90.00
_cell.angle_gamma   90.00
#
_symmetry.space_group_name_H-M   'P 1'
#
loop_
_entity.id
_entity.type
_entity.pdbx_description
1 polymer ?
#
loop_
_entity_poly.entity_id
_entity_poly.type
_entity_poly.pdbx_seq_one_letter_code
_entity_poly.pdbx_strand_id
1 'polypeptide(L)'
;MATGPDEEVDSMIALPHTLPTALRKTRTAAEYVHRSAAGPLAREHAVEILRTAAAYELHPAPAAAPLLLADLLTAVAECAGPAWLKANADDPDIARFTALVDQTQDETAEPPTITDLDELLAAVLWTRHGPAEPDTT
;
A
#
# COMPACT_ATOMS: atom_id res chain seq x y z
N MET A 1 -14.97 56.41 -8.56
CA MET A 1 -16.10 55.80 -7.82
C MET A 1 -16.61 54.69 -8.73
N ALA A 2 -16.13 53.44 -8.63
CA ALA A 2 -16.49 52.39 -7.65
C ALA A 2 -18.02 52.14 -7.66
N THR A 3 -18.59 50.96 -7.89
CA THR A 3 -18.12 49.59 -8.15
C THR A 3 -19.32 48.84 -8.74
N GLY A 4 -19.15 48.11 -9.84
CA GLY A 4 -20.10 47.13 -10.35
C GLY A 4 -19.76 45.72 -9.83
N PRO A 5 -20.72 44.78 -9.83
CA PRO A 5 -20.87 43.74 -8.83
C PRO A 5 -20.33 42.37 -9.27
N ASP A 6 -20.31 41.45 -8.31
CA ASP A 6 -20.34 39.99 -8.50
C ASP A 6 -19.05 39.34 -9.06
N GLU A 7 -18.20 38.91 -8.13
CA GLU A 7 -17.34 37.75 -8.35
C GLU A 7 -17.61 36.77 -7.21
N GLU A 8 -18.69 36.00 -7.36
CA GLU A 8 -18.69 34.60 -6.91
C GLU A 8 -17.50 33.89 -7.57
N VAL A 9 -16.32 34.00 -6.96
CA VAL A 9 -15.25 33.05 -7.21
C VAL A 9 -15.42 31.93 -6.21
N ASP A 10 -16.28 31.00 -6.62
CA ASP A 10 -16.23 29.58 -6.34
C ASP A 10 -14.88 29.21 -5.74
N SER A 11 -14.81 29.26 -4.41
CA SER A 11 -13.70 28.71 -3.65
C SER A 11 -13.89 27.20 -3.64
N MET A 12 -13.95 26.60 -4.83
CA MET A 12 -13.60 25.22 -5.05
C MET A 12 -12.10 25.17 -4.78
N ILE A 13 -11.80 25.03 -3.49
CA ILE A 13 -10.48 24.74 -2.96
C ILE A 13 -9.89 23.71 -3.91
N ALA A 14 -8.92 24.17 -4.70
CA ALA A 14 -8.02 23.32 -5.44
C ALA A 14 -7.32 22.49 -4.36
N LEU A 15 -7.93 21.34 -4.04
CA LEU A 15 -7.25 20.26 -3.38
C LEU A 15 -5.93 20.11 -4.16
N PRO A 16 -4.76 20.13 -3.49
CA PRO A 16 -3.53 19.81 -4.20
C PRO A 16 -3.68 18.40 -4.78
N HIS A 17 -3.94 18.30 -6.08
CA HIS A 17 -4.14 17.04 -6.80
C HIS A 17 -2.83 16.28 -7.03
N THR A 18 -1.73 16.70 -6.40
CA THR A 18 -0.57 15.85 -6.20
C THR A 18 -0.90 14.88 -5.07
N LEU A 19 -1.84 13.96 -5.33
CA LEU A 19 -1.91 12.73 -4.54
C LEU A 19 -0.52 12.10 -4.62
N PRO A 20 0.08 11.72 -3.49
CA PRO A 20 1.40 11.14 -3.51
C PRO A 20 1.33 9.86 -4.38
N THR A 21 2.29 9.70 -5.28
CA THR A 21 2.31 8.63 -6.30
C THR A 21 3.16 7.44 -5.88
N ALA A 22 3.82 7.55 -4.74
CA ALA A 22 4.56 6.44 -4.18
C ALA A 22 3.52 5.36 -3.78
N LEU A 23 3.81 4.08 -3.97
CA LEU A 23 2.88 3.02 -3.57
C LEU A 23 1.49 2.99 -4.28
N ARG A 24 1.36 3.55 -5.50
CA ARG A 24 0.07 3.59 -6.23
C ARG A 24 -0.49 2.20 -6.49
N LYS A 25 0.33 1.22 -6.85
CA LYS A 25 -0.12 -0.16 -7.12
C LYS A 25 -0.60 -0.84 -5.85
N THR A 26 0.14 -0.67 -4.77
CA THR A 26 -0.19 -1.17 -3.42
C THR A 26 -1.53 -0.62 -2.96
N ARG A 27 -1.75 0.69 -3.15
CA ARG A 27 -3.02 1.35 -2.83
C ARG A 27 -4.18 0.78 -3.64
N THR A 28 -3.97 0.60 -4.95
CA THR A 28 -4.98 0.03 -5.84
C THR A 28 -5.35 -1.40 -5.40
N ALA A 29 -4.36 -2.20 -5.03
CA ALA A 29 -4.56 -3.56 -4.53
C ALA A 29 -5.30 -3.54 -3.18
N ALA A 30 -4.88 -2.70 -2.22
CA ALA A 30 -5.54 -2.58 -0.92
C ALA A 30 -6.99 -2.07 -1.04
N GLU A 31 -7.25 -1.08 -1.90
CA GLU A 31 -8.61 -0.62 -2.21
C GLU A 31 -9.47 -1.71 -2.83
N TYR A 32 -8.87 -2.59 -3.63
CA TYR A 32 -9.56 -3.77 -4.15
C TYR A 32 -9.87 -4.75 -3.03
N VAL A 33 -8.91 -5.10 -2.16
CA VAL A 33 -9.16 -5.96 -0.99
C VAL A 33 -10.26 -5.39 -0.10
N HIS A 34 -10.21 -4.10 0.20
CA HIS A 34 -11.23 -3.43 1.02
C HIS A 34 -12.65 -3.57 0.45
N ARG A 35 -12.79 -3.50 -0.88
CA ARG A 35 -14.09 -3.59 -1.57
C ARG A 35 -14.54 -5.04 -1.83
N SER A 36 -13.59 -5.92 -2.15
CA SER A 36 -13.87 -7.25 -2.71
C SER A 36 -13.68 -8.39 -1.71
N ALA A 37 -12.97 -8.18 -0.60
CA ALA A 37 -12.75 -9.25 0.38
C ALA A 37 -14.06 -9.69 1.03
N ALA A 38 -14.21 -11.01 1.16
CA ALA A 38 -15.40 -11.63 1.77
C ALA A 38 -15.44 -11.48 3.31
N GLY A 39 -14.28 -11.33 3.96
CA GLY A 39 -14.17 -11.25 5.42
C GLY A 39 -13.96 -9.82 5.93
N PRO A 40 -14.61 -9.41 7.05
CA PRO A 40 -14.44 -8.07 7.62
C PRO A 40 -12.99 -7.81 8.04
N LEU A 41 -12.31 -8.82 8.60
CA LEU A 41 -10.92 -8.73 9.03
C LEU A 41 -9.95 -8.36 7.88
N ALA A 42 -10.13 -8.94 6.69
CA ALA A 42 -9.33 -8.59 5.51
C ALA A 42 -9.58 -7.15 5.04
N ARG A 43 -10.82 -6.63 5.19
CA ARG A 43 -11.15 -5.24 4.87
C ARG A 43 -10.55 -4.27 5.87
N GLU A 44 -10.48 -4.64 7.15
CA GLU A 44 -9.83 -3.87 8.21
C GLU A 44 -8.32 -3.80 7.96
N HIS A 45 -7.67 -4.94 7.68
CA HIS A 45 -6.24 -4.94 7.32
C HIS A 45 -5.95 -4.12 6.06
N ALA A 46 -6.85 -4.12 5.07
CA ALA A 46 -6.71 -3.26 3.90
C ALA A 46 -6.76 -1.76 4.24
N VAL A 47 -7.60 -1.35 5.20
CA VAL A 47 -7.62 0.05 5.70
C VAL A 47 -6.31 0.40 6.40
N GLU A 48 -5.76 -0.51 7.19
CA GLU A 48 -4.47 -0.31 7.86
C GLU A 48 -3.33 -0.18 6.83
N ILE A 49 -3.31 -0.99 5.77
CA ILE A 49 -2.34 -0.83 4.66
C ILE A 49 -2.45 0.57 4.04
N LEU A 50 -3.67 1.04 3.75
CA LEU A 50 -3.88 2.38 3.16
C LEU A 50 -3.39 3.50 4.08
N ARG A 51 -3.62 3.38 5.40
CA ARG A 51 -3.16 4.34 6.40
C ARG A 51 -1.65 4.37 6.51
N THR A 52 -1.01 3.20 6.62
CA THR A 52 0.45 3.12 6.78
C THR A 52 1.17 3.50 5.50
N ALA A 53 0.63 3.15 4.32
CA ALA A 53 1.15 3.63 3.04
C ALA A 53 1.11 5.16 2.97
N ALA A 54 -0.01 5.79 3.33
CA ALA A 54 -0.12 7.24 3.36
C ALA A 54 0.87 7.88 4.37
N ALA A 55 1.03 7.30 5.55
CA ALA A 55 2.00 7.77 6.55
C ALA A 55 3.45 7.64 6.06
N TYR A 56 3.78 6.54 5.38
CA TYR A 56 5.08 6.32 4.77
C TYR A 56 5.37 7.32 3.65
N GLU A 57 4.39 7.57 2.76
CA GLU A 57 4.51 8.56 1.68
C GLU A 57 4.68 10.00 2.17
N LEU A 58 4.01 10.37 3.27
CA LEU A 58 4.06 11.72 3.86
C LEU A 58 5.32 11.95 4.71
N HIS A 59 6.09 10.91 5.02
CA HIS A 59 7.32 11.06 5.81
C HIS A 59 8.38 11.83 5.00
N PRO A 60 9.08 12.82 5.58
CA PRO A 60 10.06 13.64 4.85
C PRO A 60 11.29 12.84 4.36
N ALA A 61 11.55 11.69 4.98
CA ALA A 61 12.61 10.76 4.58
C ALA A 61 12.08 9.33 4.73
N PRO A 62 11.27 8.83 3.78
CA PRO A 62 10.61 7.52 3.91
C PRO A 62 11.62 6.36 3.99
N ALA A 63 12.71 6.46 3.23
CA ALA A 63 13.84 5.53 3.30
C ALA A 63 14.56 5.53 4.67
N ALA A 64 14.35 6.55 5.50
CA ALA A 64 14.92 6.68 6.84
C ALA A 64 13.89 6.43 7.96
N ALA A 65 12.72 5.86 7.63
CA ALA A 65 11.66 5.52 8.58
C ALA A 65 11.47 4.00 8.69
N PRO A 66 12.42 3.28 9.33
CA PRO A 66 12.38 1.81 9.42
C PRO A 66 11.14 1.31 10.16
N LEU A 67 10.63 2.06 11.15
CA LEU A 67 9.41 1.70 11.87
C LEU A 67 8.16 1.77 10.97
N LEU A 68 8.04 2.82 10.14
CA LEU A 68 6.91 2.93 9.20
C LEU A 68 6.97 1.87 8.10
N LEU A 69 8.17 1.51 7.66
CA LEU A 69 8.37 0.38 6.74
C LEU A 69 7.93 -0.93 7.40
N ALA A 70 8.39 -1.20 8.63
CA ALA A 70 8.00 -2.39 9.38
C ALA A 70 6.49 -2.46 9.58
N ASP A 71 5.84 -1.38 9.99
CA ASP A 71 4.38 -1.31 10.14
C ASP A 71 3.64 -1.63 8.83
N LEU A 72 4.14 -1.12 7.69
CA LEU A 72 3.55 -1.37 6.38
C LEU A 72 3.68 -2.84 5.99
N LEU A 73 4.88 -3.41 6.16
CA LEU A 73 5.12 -4.82 5.89
C LEU A 73 4.29 -5.74 6.80
N THR A 74 4.16 -5.41 8.08
CA THR A 74 3.31 -6.14 9.03
C THR A 74 1.84 -6.08 8.60
N ALA A 75 1.33 -4.90 8.22
CA ALA A 75 -0.05 -4.76 7.75
C ALA A 75 -0.33 -5.61 6.50
N VAL A 76 0.62 -5.66 5.55
CA VAL A 76 0.51 -6.52 4.36
C VAL A 76 0.58 -8.00 4.74
N ALA A 77 1.46 -8.38 5.67
CA ALA A 77 1.59 -9.77 6.12
C ALA A 77 0.32 -10.28 6.81
N GLU A 78 -0.29 -9.46 7.68
CA GLU A 78 -1.55 -9.77 8.34
C GLU A 78 -2.72 -9.84 7.34
N CYS A 79 -2.73 -8.94 6.34
CA CYS A 79 -3.73 -8.96 5.28
C CYS A 79 -3.64 -10.21 4.38
N ALA A 80 -2.41 -10.65 4.06
CA ALA A 80 -2.19 -11.87 3.28
C ALA A 80 -2.50 -13.13 4.11
N GLY A 81 -2.15 -13.09 5.40
CA GLY A 81 -2.24 -14.17 6.35
C GLY A 81 -0.91 -14.94 6.43
N PRO A 82 -0.30 -15.08 7.62
CA PRO A 82 1.03 -15.70 7.76
C PRO A 82 1.07 -17.18 7.32
N ALA A 83 -0.03 -17.91 7.50
CA ALA A 83 -0.15 -19.29 7.02
C ALA A 83 -0.14 -19.37 5.48
N TRP A 84 -0.74 -18.40 4.80
CA TRP A 84 -0.76 -18.34 3.34
C TRP A 84 0.62 -17.96 2.80
N LEU A 85 1.28 -16.97 3.40
CA LEU A 85 2.66 -16.59 3.03
C LEU A 85 3.60 -17.78 3.14
N LYS A 86 3.52 -18.53 4.24
CA LYS A 86 4.33 -19.75 4.43
C LYS A 86 4.04 -20.83 3.38
N ALA A 87 2.79 -20.98 2.96
CA ALA A 87 2.39 -21.97 1.97
C ALA A 87 2.78 -21.59 0.53
N ASN A 88 3.00 -20.30 0.26
CA ASN A 88 3.37 -19.77 -1.06
C ASN A 88 4.82 -19.25 -1.08
N ALA A 89 5.67 -19.72 -0.18
CA ALA A 89 7.06 -19.28 -0.09
C ALA A 89 7.92 -19.69 -1.30
N ASP A 90 7.42 -20.59 -2.16
CA ASP A 90 8.06 -20.94 -3.43
C ASP A 90 7.87 -19.86 -4.51
N ASP A 91 6.90 -18.95 -4.34
CA ASP A 91 6.73 -17.81 -5.22
C ASP A 91 7.85 -16.78 -4.97
N PRO A 92 8.55 -16.30 -6.02
CA PRO A 92 9.71 -15.43 -5.86
C PRO A 92 9.37 -14.09 -5.21
N ASP A 93 8.18 -13.53 -5.46
CA ASP A 93 7.76 -12.27 -4.86
C ASP A 93 7.36 -12.48 -3.40
N ILE A 94 6.70 -13.59 -3.05
CA ILE A 94 6.39 -13.93 -1.65
C ILE A 94 7.65 -14.23 -0.85
N ALA A 95 8.62 -14.93 -1.44
CA ALA A 95 9.93 -15.17 -0.83
C ALA A 95 10.69 -13.86 -0.59
N ARG A 96 10.70 -12.97 -1.59
CA ARG A 96 11.34 -11.65 -1.50
C ARG A 96 10.66 -10.78 -0.43
N PHE A 97 9.34 -10.79 -0.36
CA PHE A 97 8.58 -10.10 0.67
C PHE A 97 8.93 -10.62 2.07
N THR A 98 8.93 -11.94 2.26
CA THR A 98 9.25 -12.56 3.55
C THR A 98 10.69 -12.26 3.97
N ALA A 99 11.64 -12.28 3.03
CA ALA A 99 13.02 -11.88 3.29
C ALA A 99 13.13 -10.39 3.64
N LEU A 100 12.35 -9.52 3.00
CA LEU A 100 12.30 -8.10 3.33
C LEU A 100 11.76 -7.86 4.75
N VAL A 101 10.73 -8.60 5.18
CA VAL A 101 10.23 -8.54 6.57
C VAL A 101 11.35 -8.89 7.56
N ASP A 102 12.09 -9.97 7.30
CA ASP A 102 13.22 -10.38 8.15
C ASP A 102 14.34 -9.31 8.18
N GLN A 103 14.66 -8.73 7.02
CA GLN A 103 15.68 -7.68 6.87
C GLN A 103 15.33 -6.36 7.57
N THR A 104 14.05 -6.07 7.83
CA THR A 104 13.69 -4.86 8.62
C THR A 104 14.17 -4.91 10.08
N GLN A 105 14.62 -6.07 10.55
CA GLN A 105 15.30 -6.22 11.85
C GLN A 105 16.79 -5.88 11.78
N ASP A 106 17.37 -5.78 10.58
CA ASP A 106 18.78 -5.48 10.35
C ASP A 106 18.96 -3.99 10.01
N GLU A 107 19.54 -3.23 10.94
CA GLU A 107 19.76 -1.79 10.80
C GLU A 107 20.80 -1.43 9.71
N THR A 108 21.52 -2.42 9.16
CA THR A 108 22.52 -2.23 8.11
C THR A 108 22.01 -2.57 6.71
N ALA A 109 20.81 -3.15 6.61
CA ALA A 109 20.18 -3.44 5.33
C ALA A 109 19.83 -2.14 4.58
N GLU A 110 20.18 -2.09 3.30
CA GLU A 110 19.81 -0.96 2.45
C GLU A 110 18.28 -0.95 2.27
N PRO A 111 17.60 0.17 2.56
CA PRO A 111 16.15 0.23 2.41
C PRO A 111 15.77 0.06 0.94
N PRO A 112 14.70 -0.73 0.64
CA PRO A 112 14.24 -0.88 -0.73
C PRO A 112 13.81 0.46 -1.32
N THR A 113 13.95 0.60 -2.63
CA THR A 113 13.39 1.77 -3.32
C THR A 113 11.87 1.76 -3.19
N ILE A 114 11.26 2.94 -3.14
CA ILE A 114 9.79 3.07 -3.10
C ILE A 114 9.11 2.36 -4.28
N THR A 115 9.77 2.33 -5.45
CA THR A 115 9.22 1.64 -6.63
C THR A 115 9.24 0.13 -6.45
N ASP A 116 10.37 -0.45 -6.01
CA ASP A 116 10.44 -1.88 -5.69
C ASP A 116 9.45 -2.27 -4.59
N LEU A 117 9.28 -1.42 -3.58
CA LEU A 117 8.31 -1.62 -2.52
C LEU A 117 6.88 -1.62 -3.08
N ASP A 118 6.53 -0.68 -3.95
CA ASP A 118 5.20 -0.65 -4.56
C ASP A 118 4.88 -1.91 -5.38
N GLU A 119 5.83 -2.37 -6.20
CA GLU A 119 5.66 -3.59 -7.01
C GLU A 119 5.48 -4.81 -6.11
N LEU A 120 6.35 -4.97 -5.11
CA LEU A 120 6.39 -6.14 -4.24
C LEU A 120 5.11 -6.26 -3.40
N LEU A 121 4.68 -5.17 -2.76
CA LEU A 121 3.48 -5.19 -1.93
C LEU A 121 2.22 -5.37 -2.78
N ALA A 122 2.15 -4.75 -3.95
CA ALA A 122 1.06 -4.96 -4.88
C ALA A 122 0.99 -6.41 -5.36
N ALA A 123 2.13 -7.02 -5.71
CA ALA A 123 2.20 -8.42 -6.14
C ALA A 123 1.65 -9.36 -5.06
N VAL A 124 2.10 -9.22 -3.81
CA VAL A 124 1.60 -10.03 -2.69
C VAL A 124 0.08 -9.91 -2.53
N LEU A 125 -0.45 -8.69 -2.57
CA LEU A 125 -1.88 -8.43 -2.41
C LEU A 125 -2.71 -9.00 -3.59
N TRP A 126 -2.23 -8.83 -4.82
CA TRP A 126 -2.90 -9.36 -6.01
C TRP A 126 -2.84 -10.89 -6.08
N THR A 127 -1.71 -11.50 -5.74
CA THR A 127 -1.59 -12.96 -5.72
C THR A 127 -2.52 -13.58 -4.68
N ARG A 128 -2.69 -12.93 -3.51
CA ARG A 128 -3.58 -13.43 -2.46
C ARG A 128 -5.06 -13.22 -2.74
N HIS A 129 -5.41 -12.00 -3.13
CA HIS A 129 -6.78 -11.49 -3.10
C HIS A 129 -7.30 -11.10 -4.48
N GLY A 130 -6.46 -11.15 -5.52
CA GLY A 130 -6.84 -10.77 -6.86
C GLY A 130 -8.04 -11.56 -7.39
N PRO A 131 -8.66 -11.05 -8.47
CA PRO A 131 -9.75 -11.76 -9.10
C PRO A 131 -9.25 -13.17 -9.47
N ALA A 132 -10.02 -14.20 -9.11
CA ALA A 132 -9.83 -15.51 -9.71
C ALA A 132 -9.94 -15.31 -11.22
N GLU A 133 -8.89 -15.63 -11.96
CA GLU A 133 -8.95 -15.56 -13.42
C GLU A 133 -10.19 -16.35 -13.85
N PRO A 134 -11.08 -15.77 -14.68
CA PRO A 134 -12.24 -16.48 -15.14
C PRO A 134 -11.75 -17.70 -15.92
N ASP A 135 -12.02 -18.88 -15.37
CA ASP A 135 -11.80 -20.18 -15.98
C ASP A 135 -12.49 -20.19 -17.35
N THR A 136 -11.75 -19.91 -18.42
CA THR A 136 -12.25 -20.08 -19.79
C THR A 136 -12.33 -21.57 -20.08
N THR A 137 -13.46 -22.16 -19.68
CA THR A 137 -13.94 -23.47 -20.12
C THR A 137 -14.33 -23.45 -21.59
#